data_AF-A0A966Q4M3-F1
#
_entry.id   AF-A0A966Q4M3-F1
#
_cell.length_a   1.000
_cell.length_b   1.000
_cell.length_c   1.000
_cell.angle_alpha   90.00
_cell.angle_beta   90.00
_cell.angle_gamma   90.00
#
_symmetry.space_group_name_H-M   'P 1'
#
loop_
_entity.id
_entity.type
_entity.pdbx_description
1 polymer ?
#
loop_
_entity_poly.entity_id
_entity_poly.type
_entity_poly.pdbx_seq_one_letter_code
_entity_poly.pdbx_strand_id
1 'polypeptide(L)'
;MRQINAKRFITISPHMVEEYYQNHVRDFLQPDRVKLRMIYLAPESSPDVEATAKEVLSQVESGSDFSQLARKYSDYNRAGGGLFQDNNGWVERDGLKSELAEAAFQLRPGQASGIISLSTAQGAKAFYILQVEEVKKATVTPLSSIRDAIESTLVAAESEKVQKEWIDRLKRDAYIEKFL
;
A
#
# COMPACT_ATOMS: atom_id res chain seq x y z
N MET A 1 -10.98 -45.37 0.57
CA MET A 1 -9.79 -44.58 0.99
C MET A 1 -10.04 -44.02 2.39
N ARG A 2 -9.31 -44.49 3.41
CA ARG A 2 -9.38 -43.88 4.76
C ARG A 2 -8.60 -42.56 4.69
N GLN A 3 -9.31 -41.44 4.61
CA GLN A 3 -8.71 -40.15 4.92
C GLN A 3 -8.26 -40.20 6.38
N ILE A 4 -6.95 -40.26 6.61
CA ILE A 4 -6.41 -40.02 7.93
C ILE A 4 -6.73 -38.57 8.23
N ASN A 5 -7.59 -38.32 9.22
CA ASN A 5 -7.88 -37.00 9.77
C ASN A 5 -6.62 -36.48 10.51
N ALA A 6 -5.56 -36.15 9.77
CA ALA A 6 -4.30 -35.63 10.30
C ALA A 6 -4.49 -34.29 11.03
N LYS A 7 -5.59 -33.57 10.75
CA LYS A 7 -6.00 -32.38 11.51
C LYS A 7 -6.21 -32.62 13.01
N ARG A 8 -6.39 -33.86 13.47
CA ARG A 8 -6.90 -34.13 14.82
C ARG A 8 -5.85 -34.04 15.95
N PHE A 9 -4.56 -33.84 15.67
CA PHE A 9 -3.50 -33.82 16.70
C PHE A 9 -2.44 -32.72 16.53
N ILE A 10 -2.59 -31.79 15.58
CA ILE A 10 -1.65 -30.67 15.43
C ILE A 10 -1.98 -29.65 16.52
N THR A 11 -1.08 -29.52 17.51
CA THR A 11 -1.19 -28.55 18.58
C THR A 11 -0.24 -27.41 18.29
N ILE A 12 -0.78 -26.21 18.03
CA ILE A 12 0.04 -25.01 17.90
C ILE A 12 0.26 -24.42 19.30
N SER A 13 1.52 -24.34 19.73
CA SER A 13 1.85 -23.74 21.02
C SER A 13 1.92 -22.22 20.90
N PRO A 14 1.66 -21.47 22.00
CA PRO A 14 1.84 -20.01 22.01
C PRO A 14 3.24 -19.56 21.58
N HIS A 15 4.27 -20.33 21.94
CA HIS A 15 5.65 -20.06 21.54
C HIS A 15 5.85 -20.11 20.02
N MET A 16 5.25 -21.09 19.32
CA MET A 16 5.38 -21.18 17.86
C MET A 16 4.73 -19.98 17.16
N VAL A 17 3.63 -19.47 17.71
CA VAL A 17 2.97 -18.25 17.21
C VAL A 17 3.86 -17.03 17.41
N GLU A 18 4.43 -16.88 18.60
CA GLU A 18 5.34 -15.78 18.92
C GLU A 18 6.60 -15.80 18.06
N GLU A 19 7.21 -16.98 17.89
CA GLU A 19 8.38 -17.18 17.03
C GLU A 19 8.05 -16.87 15.56
N TYR A 20 6.92 -17.36 15.06
CA TYR A 20 6.47 -17.03 13.70
C TYR A 20 6.29 -15.53 13.53
N TYR A 21 5.63 -14.87 14.48
CA TYR A 21 5.44 -13.43 14.47
C TYR A 21 6.77 -12.68 14.44
N GLN A 22 7.71 -13.03 15.32
CA GLN A 22 9.04 -12.40 15.40
C GLN A 22 9.84 -12.56 14.10
N ASN A 23 9.78 -13.73 13.48
CA ASN A 23 10.47 -14.01 12.22
C ASN A 23 9.83 -13.32 11.01
N HIS A 24 8.55 -12.92 11.11
CA HIS A 24 7.77 -12.30 10.02
C HIS A 24 7.27 -10.89 10.37
N VAL A 25 7.87 -10.20 11.36
CA VAL A 25 7.41 -8.85 11.79
C VAL A 25 7.30 -7.87 10.62
N ARG A 26 8.19 -7.98 9.63
CA ARG A 26 8.19 -7.13 8.43
C ARG A 26 6.93 -7.30 7.58
N ASP A 27 6.37 -8.51 7.55
CA ASP A 27 5.15 -8.80 6.79
C ASP A 27 3.90 -8.20 7.47
N PHE A 28 4.01 -7.88 8.75
CA PHE A 28 2.96 -7.26 9.55
C PHE A 28 3.15 -5.75 9.72
N LEU A 29 4.17 -5.17 9.07
CA LEU A 29 4.38 -3.73 9.03
C LEU A 29 3.33 -3.09 8.13
N GLN A 30 2.51 -2.22 8.71
CA GLN A 30 1.69 -1.29 7.93
C GLN A 30 2.57 -0.08 7.60
N PRO A 31 2.83 0.22 6.32
CA PRO A 31 3.69 1.33 5.95
C PRO A 31 3.03 2.69 6.25
N ASP A 32 3.84 3.75 6.20
CA ASP A 32 3.33 5.12 6.25
C ASP A 32 2.38 5.34 5.07
N ARG A 33 1.22 5.96 5.33
CA ARG A 33 0.29 6.39 4.29
C ARG A 33 -0.27 7.76 4.59
N VAL A 34 -0.49 8.54 3.55
CA VAL A 34 -1.08 9.88 3.63
C VAL A 34 -2.38 9.91 2.86
N LYS A 35 -3.35 10.69 3.34
CA LYS A 35 -4.55 10.99 2.58
C LYS A 35 -4.32 12.28 1.81
N LEU A 36 -4.30 12.19 0.49
CA LEU A 36 -3.75 13.21 -0.39
C LEU A 36 -4.80 13.79 -1.34
N ARG A 37 -4.77 15.11 -1.51
CA ARG A 37 -5.29 15.79 -2.69
C ARG A 37 -4.14 16.31 -3.53
N MET A 38 -4.33 16.35 -4.84
CA MET A 38 -3.38 16.97 -5.76
C MET A 38 -4.09 17.83 -6.79
N ILE A 39 -3.41 18.90 -7.18
CA ILE A 39 -3.68 19.67 -8.38
C ILE A 39 -2.57 19.33 -9.36
N TYR A 40 -2.92 18.51 -10.34
CA TYR A 40 -2.10 18.27 -11.52
C TYR A 40 -2.47 19.24 -12.63
N LEU A 41 -1.46 19.85 -13.24
CA LEU A 41 -1.56 20.67 -14.44
C LEU A 41 -0.63 20.06 -15.50
N ALA A 42 -1.24 19.45 -16.53
CA ALA A 42 -0.55 18.96 -17.70
C ALA A 42 0.06 20.12 -18.51
N PRO A 43 1.09 19.87 -19.34
CA PRO A 43 1.68 20.91 -20.20
C PRO A 43 0.64 21.65 -21.07
N GLU A 44 -0.42 20.95 -21.45
CA GLU A 44 -1.52 21.43 -22.29
C GLU A 44 -2.71 22.02 -21.51
N SER A 45 -2.67 22.10 -20.17
CA SER A 45 -3.78 22.65 -19.37
C SER A 45 -4.12 24.09 -19.74
N SER A 46 -3.10 24.88 -20.09
CA SER A 46 -3.23 26.29 -20.44
C SER A 46 -2.03 26.76 -21.27
N PRO A 47 -2.13 27.91 -21.97
CA PRO A 47 -1.02 28.47 -22.75
C PRO A 47 0.23 28.77 -21.90
N ASP A 48 0.04 29.11 -20.63
CA ASP A 48 1.10 29.31 -19.64
C ASP A 48 0.76 28.53 -18.35
N VAL A 49 1.08 27.24 -18.39
CA VAL A 49 0.82 26.31 -17.29
C VAL A 49 1.60 26.70 -16.02
N GLU A 50 2.78 27.32 -16.15
CA GLU A 50 3.58 27.73 -15.00
C GLU A 50 2.95 28.93 -14.30
N ALA A 51 2.47 29.93 -15.05
CA ALA A 51 1.70 31.04 -14.49
C ALA A 51 0.42 30.54 -13.81
N THR A 52 -0.26 29.55 -14.39
CA THR A 52 -1.45 28.93 -13.80
C THR A 52 -1.11 28.24 -12.47
N ALA A 53 0.00 27.50 -12.41
CA ALA A 53 0.46 26.87 -11.18
C ALA A 53 0.76 27.90 -10.07
N LYS A 54 1.40 29.02 -10.42
CA LYS A 54 1.67 30.15 -9.50
C LYS A 54 0.40 30.80 -8.98
N GLU A 55 -0.59 31.00 -9.85
CA GLU A 55 -1.90 31.54 -9.48
C GLU A 55 -2.61 30.62 -8.48
N VAL A 56 -2.62 29.31 -8.76
CA VAL A 56 -3.22 28.31 -7.86
C VAL A 56 -2.51 28.29 -6.52
N LEU A 57 -1.18 28.26 -6.49
CA LEU A 57 -0.43 28.27 -5.23
C LEU A 57 -0.73 29.53 -4.41
N SER A 58 -0.80 30.70 -5.04
CA SER A 58 -1.16 31.95 -4.36
C SER A 58 -2.57 31.90 -3.74
N GLN A 59 -3.53 31.26 -4.41
CA GLN A 59 -4.87 31.04 -3.86
C GLN A 59 -4.88 30.04 -2.70
N VAL A 60 -4.05 29.00 -2.76
CA VAL A 60 -3.88 28.06 -1.64
C VAL A 60 -3.28 28.77 -0.43
N GLU A 61 -2.23 29.57 -0.63
CA GLU A 61 -1.56 30.33 0.42
C GLU A 61 -2.45 31.42 1.04
N SER A 62 -3.42 31.96 0.28
CA SER A 62 -4.44 32.88 0.80
C SER A 62 -5.58 32.19 1.57
N GLY A 63 -5.54 30.85 1.67
CA GLY A 63 -6.51 30.06 2.43
C GLY A 63 -7.74 29.62 1.63
N SER A 64 -7.69 29.67 0.31
CA SER A 64 -8.78 29.15 -0.53
C SER A 64 -8.93 27.63 -0.38
N ASP A 65 -10.16 27.12 -0.52
CA ASP A 65 -10.43 25.69 -0.41
C ASP A 65 -9.74 24.91 -1.54
N PHE A 66 -8.82 24.01 -1.16
CA PHE A 66 -8.02 23.24 -2.10
C PHE A 66 -8.88 22.36 -3.02
N SER A 67 -9.97 21.80 -2.51
CA SER A 67 -10.86 20.94 -3.30
C SER A 67 -11.60 21.71 -4.39
N GLN A 68 -11.97 22.97 -4.12
CA GLN A 68 -12.55 23.88 -5.10
C GLN A 68 -11.53 24.32 -6.14
N LEU A 69 -10.31 24.64 -5.73
CA LEU A 69 -9.22 24.93 -6.66
C LEU A 69 -8.93 23.74 -7.58
N ALA A 70 -8.89 22.53 -7.03
CA ALA A 70 -8.72 21.31 -7.80
C ALA A 70 -9.88 21.07 -8.78
N ARG A 71 -11.13 21.33 -8.38
CA ARG A 71 -12.31 21.29 -9.27
C ARG A 71 -12.22 22.28 -10.42
N LYS A 72 -11.57 23.43 -10.21
CA LYS A 72 -11.47 24.49 -11.22
C LYS A 72 -10.29 24.27 -12.17
N TYR A 73 -9.12 23.98 -11.63
CA TYR A 73 -7.87 24.02 -12.39
C TYR A 73 -7.32 22.63 -12.71
N SER A 74 -7.48 21.63 -11.83
CA SER A 74 -6.73 20.39 -11.96
C SER A 74 -7.21 19.47 -13.09
N ASP A 75 -6.29 18.89 -13.83
CA ASP A 75 -6.56 17.80 -14.77
C ASP A 75 -6.59 16.42 -14.09
N TYR A 76 -6.32 16.34 -12.78
CA TYR A 76 -6.42 15.11 -12.00
C TYR A 76 -7.65 15.14 -11.08
N ASN A 77 -8.48 14.10 -11.18
CA ASN A 77 -9.70 13.90 -10.38
C ASN A 77 -10.49 15.19 -10.09
N ARG A 78 -10.72 16.00 -11.13
CA ARG A 78 -11.38 17.31 -11.04
C ARG A 78 -12.72 17.21 -10.29
N ALA A 79 -13.55 16.22 -10.64
CA ALA A 79 -14.85 15.98 -10.00
C ALA A 79 -14.75 15.52 -8.53
N GLY A 80 -13.64 14.89 -8.13
CA GLY A 80 -13.35 14.51 -6.74
C GLY A 80 -12.61 15.60 -5.95
N GLY A 81 -12.38 16.78 -6.53
CA GLY A 81 -11.61 17.85 -5.91
C GLY A 81 -10.14 17.47 -5.71
N GLY A 82 -9.56 16.75 -6.67
CA GLY A 82 -8.16 16.35 -6.65
C GLY A 82 -7.81 15.24 -5.67
N LEU A 83 -8.80 14.63 -5.00
CA LEU A 83 -8.55 13.50 -4.09
C LEU A 83 -7.84 12.37 -4.84
N PHE A 84 -6.85 11.74 -4.22
CA PHE A 84 -6.23 10.55 -4.82
C PHE A 84 -7.30 9.47 -5.08
N GLN A 85 -7.34 8.94 -6.29
CA GLN A 85 -8.47 8.13 -6.77
C GLN A 85 -8.52 6.75 -6.11
N ASP A 86 -7.35 6.19 -5.77
CA ASP A 86 -7.27 4.86 -5.17
C ASP A 86 -7.44 4.94 -3.66
N ASN A 87 -7.93 3.84 -3.08
CA ASN A 87 -8.05 3.65 -1.63
C ASN A 87 -8.72 4.82 -0.89
N ASN A 88 -9.67 5.50 -1.52
CA ASN A 88 -10.38 6.66 -0.95
C ASN A 88 -9.43 7.79 -0.49
N GLY A 89 -8.41 8.10 -1.29
CA GLY A 89 -7.47 9.18 -1.02
C GLY A 89 -6.18 8.74 -0.35
N TRP A 90 -6.11 7.50 0.16
CA TRP A 90 -4.94 6.99 0.87
C TRP A 90 -3.87 6.48 -0.09
N VAL A 91 -2.64 6.95 0.10
CA VAL A 91 -1.49 6.57 -0.72
C VAL A 91 -0.28 6.27 0.14
N GLU A 92 0.41 5.19 -0.22
CA GLU A 92 1.68 4.77 0.36
C GLU A 92 2.85 5.42 -0.40
N ARG A 93 4.06 5.38 0.16
CA ARG A 93 5.21 6.08 -0.43
C ARG A 93 5.57 5.59 -1.84
N ASP A 94 5.41 4.31 -2.08
CA ASP A 94 5.66 3.62 -3.36
C ASP A 94 4.55 3.85 -4.41
N GLY A 95 3.36 4.26 -3.98
CA GLY A 95 2.25 4.65 -4.86
C GLY A 95 2.43 6.02 -5.54
N LEU A 96 3.49 6.76 -5.20
CA LEU A 96 3.81 8.06 -5.78
C LEU A 96 5.18 8.05 -6.46
N LYS A 97 5.38 8.92 -7.45
CA LYS A 97 6.71 9.25 -7.95
C LYS A 97 7.56 9.80 -6.81
N SER A 98 8.86 9.49 -6.81
CA SER A 98 9.81 9.84 -5.74
C SER A 98 9.70 11.29 -5.26
N GLU A 99 9.63 12.23 -6.19
CA GLU A 99 9.59 13.67 -5.95
C GLU A 99 8.26 14.10 -5.31
N LEU A 100 7.15 13.48 -5.70
CA LEU A 100 5.84 13.71 -5.09
C LEU A 100 5.77 13.08 -3.70
N ALA A 101 6.34 11.89 -3.53
CA ALA A 101 6.38 11.18 -2.27
C ALA A 101 7.25 11.92 -1.23
N GLU A 102 8.38 12.48 -1.65
CA GLU A 102 9.24 13.29 -0.78
C GLU A 102 8.48 14.51 -0.25
N ALA A 103 7.79 15.24 -1.12
CA ALA A 103 6.98 16.37 -0.71
C ALA A 103 5.79 15.95 0.17
N ALA A 104 4.98 14.99 -0.28
CA ALA A 104 3.75 14.60 0.42
C ALA A 104 4.00 14.13 1.86
N PHE A 105 5.02 13.30 2.08
CA PHE A 105 5.30 12.74 3.40
C PHE A 105 6.06 13.69 4.34
N GLN A 106 6.51 14.85 3.86
CA GLN A 106 7.05 15.93 4.70
C GLN A 106 5.98 16.92 5.18
N LEU A 107 4.80 16.92 4.54
CA LEU A 107 3.70 17.82 4.87
C LEU A 107 2.97 17.39 6.14
N ARG A 108 2.46 18.39 6.87
CA ARG A 108 1.53 18.18 7.98
C ARG A 108 0.08 18.09 7.47
N PRO A 109 -0.82 17.43 8.19
CA PRO A 109 -2.26 17.51 7.91
C PRO A 109 -2.74 18.96 7.74
N GLY A 110 -3.49 19.22 6.68
CA GLY A 110 -3.96 20.53 6.23
C GLY A 110 -2.97 21.34 5.40
N GLN A 111 -1.69 20.97 5.38
CA GLN A 111 -0.64 21.72 4.68
C GLN A 111 -0.60 21.37 3.19
N ALA A 112 -0.35 22.37 2.36
CA ALA A 112 -0.05 22.20 0.95
C ALA A 112 1.46 22.31 0.65
N SER A 113 1.92 21.64 -0.41
CA SER A 113 3.28 21.80 -0.94
C SER A 113 3.41 23.10 -1.74
N GLY A 114 4.65 23.47 -2.03
CA GLY A 114 4.93 24.36 -3.16
C GLY A 114 4.66 23.67 -4.51
N ILE A 115 5.02 24.36 -5.59
CA ILE A 115 4.93 23.82 -6.94
C ILE A 115 6.05 22.81 -7.19
N ILE A 116 5.68 21.61 -7.59
CA ILE A 116 6.61 20.54 -7.99
C ILE A 116 6.52 20.41 -9.51
N SER A 117 7.64 20.62 -10.20
CA SER A 117 7.71 20.47 -11.67
C SER A 117 8.30 19.11 -12.04
N LEU A 118 7.60 18.35 -12.88
CA LEU A 118 8.10 17.09 -13.44
C LEU A 118 8.04 17.13 -14.97
N SER A 119 9.06 16.57 -15.62
CA SER A 119 9.05 16.40 -17.07
C SER A 119 8.16 15.22 -17.47
N THR A 120 7.32 15.41 -18.49
CA THR A 120 6.56 14.34 -19.13
C THR A 120 7.48 13.49 -20.02
N ALA A 121 6.99 12.35 -20.49
CA ALA A 121 7.73 11.48 -21.41
C ALA A 121 8.14 12.20 -22.71
N GLN A 122 7.43 13.27 -23.06
CA GLN A 122 7.66 14.10 -24.24
C GLN A 122 8.60 15.30 -23.95
N GLY A 123 9.14 15.41 -22.72
CA GLY A 123 10.06 16.48 -22.32
C GLY A 123 9.38 17.81 -21.93
N ALA A 124 8.05 17.88 -21.96
CA ALA A 124 7.30 19.06 -21.54
C ALA A 124 7.16 19.10 -20.01
N LYS A 125 6.99 20.29 -19.41
CA LYS A 125 6.86 20.44 -17.96
C LYS A 125 5.40 20.33 -17.53
N ALA A 126 5.15 19.46 -16.56
CA ALA A 126 3.90 19.39 -15.84
C ALA A 126 4.11 19.84 -14.39
N PHE A 127 3.06 20.38 -13.78
CA PHE A 127 3.13 20.97 -12.44
C PHE A 127 2.17 20.28 -11.49
N TYR A 128 2.61 20.10 -10.26
CA TYR A 128 1.88 19.45 -9.19
C TYR A 128 1.89 20.34 -7.95
N ILE A 129 0.74 20.45 -7.30
CA ILE A 129 0.60 21.00 -5.96
C ILE A 129 -0.14 19.95 -5.15
N LEU A 130 0.38 19.61 -3.98
CA LEU A 130 -0.12 18.54 -3.12
C LEU A 130 -0.71 19.14 -1.85
N GLN A 131 -1.75 18.52 -1.28
CA GLN A 131 -2.24 18.82 0.05
C GLN A 131 -2.52 17.53 0.81
N VAL A 132 -1.97 17.41 2.02
CA VAL A 132 -2.23 16.26 2.89
C VAL A 132 -3.41 16.57 3.79
N GLU A 133 -4.46 15.76 3.73
CA GLU A 133 -5.58 15.84 4.67
C GLU A 133 -5.23 15.15 6.00
N GLU A 134 -4.60 13.97 5.92
CA GLU A 134 -4.31 13.13 7.09
C GLU A 134 -3.02 12.33 6.88
N VAL A 135 -2.33 12.02 7.99
CA VAL A 135 -1.12 11.18 7.99
C VAL A 135 -1.34 10.00 8.94
N LYS A 136 -1.11 8.78 8.45
CA LYS A 136 -1.03 7.57 9.27
C LYS A 136 0.40 7.05 9.21
N LYS A 137 1.06 7.06 10.37
CA LYS A 137 2.42 6.55 10.51
C LYS A 137 2.45 5.03 10.43
N ALA A 138 3.61 4.51 10.08
CA ALA A 138 3.88 3.10 10.01
C ALA A 138 3.70 2.48 11.39
N THR A 139 2.94 1.41 11.44
CA THR A 139 2.68 0.67 12.67
C THR A 139 2.79 -0.81 12.40
N VAL A 140 3.41 -1.54 13.33
CA VAL A 140 3.39 -2.99 13.27
C VAL A 140 2.03 -3.47 13.79
N THR A 141 1.38 -4.33 13.03
CA THR A 141 0.13 -4.96 13.46
C THR A 141 0.42 -5.83 14.69
N PRO A 142 -0.19 -5.57 15.85
CA PRO A 142 0.18 -6.26 17.07
C PRO A 142 -0.19 -7.74 17.00
N LEU A 143 0.65 -8.60 17.59
CA LEU A 143 0.43 -10.05 17.62
C LEU A 143 -0.97 -10.42 18.12
N SER A 144 -1.50 -9.70 19.11
CA SER A 144 -2.86 -9.93 19.64
C SER A 144 -3.95 -9.84 18.59
N SER A 145 -3.78 -9.01 17.55
CA SER A 145 -4.78 -8.80 16.50
C SER A 145 -4.69 -9.84 15.37
N ILE A 146 -3.56 -10.56 15.26
CA ILE A 146 -3.30 -11.50 14.16
C ILE A 146 -2.95 -12.91 14.64
N ARG A 147 -2.99 -13.17 15.95
CA ARG A 147 -2.72 -14.47 16.58
C ARG A 147 -3.48 -15.59 15.89
N ASP A 148 -4.80 -15.46 15.78
CA ASP A 148 -5.66 -16.50 15.20
C ASP A 148 -5.35 -16.78 13.71
N ALA A 149 -4.95 -15.73 12.98
CA ALA A 149 -4.53 -15.85 11.58
C ALA A 149 -3.18 -16.57 11.44
N ILE A 150 -2.23 -16.28 12.35
CA ILE A 150 -0.95 -16.97 12.41
C ILE A 150 -1.16 -18.44 12.82
N GLU A 151 -1.98 -18.72 13.83
CA GLU A 151 -2.31 -20.08 14.26
C GLU A 151 -2.91 -20.89 13.09
N SER A 152 -3.84 -20.31 12.35
CA SER A 152 -4.43 -20.94 11.17
C SER A 152 -3.40 -21.26 10.09
N THR A 153 -2.47 -20.33 9.85
CA THR A 153 -1.35 -20.52 8.91
C THR A 153 -0.42 -21.66 9.36
N LEU A 154 -0.07 -21.70 10.65
CA LEU A 154 0.79 -22.75 11.22
C LEU A 154 0.11 -24.13 11.19
N VAL A 155 -1.19 -24.21 11.49
CA VAL A 155 -1.95 -25.47 11.37
C VAL A 155 -1.94 -25.98 9.93
N ALA A 156 -2.12 -25.09 8.95
CA ALA A 156 -2.10 -25.45 7.54
C ALA A 156 -0.72 -25.98 7.12
N ALA A 157 0.36 -25.26 7.49
CA ALA A 157 1.73 -25.65 7.19
C ALA A 157 2.10 -27.02 7.80
N GLU A 158 1.77 -27.25 9.08
CA GLU A 158 2.07 -28.53 9.73
C GLU A 158 1.23 -29.68 9.16
N SER A 159 -0.03 -29.41 8.77
CA SER A 159 -0.88 -30.41 8.11
C SER A 159 -0.30 -30.87 6.78
N GLU A 160 0.19 -29.92 5.97
CA GLU A 160 0.82 -30.20 4.68
C GLU A 160 2.11 -31.02 4.87
N LYS A 161 2.93 -30.66 5.86
CA LYS A 161 4.15 -31.39 6.20
C LYS A 161 3.87 -32.85 6.58
N VAL A 162 2.91 -33.08 7.48
CA VAL A 162 2.50 -34.44 7.90
C VAL A 162 1.97 -35.25 6.73
N GLN A 163 1.17 -34.63 5.84
CA GLN A 163 0.67 -35.30 4.63
C GLN A 163 1.80 -35.70 3.69
N LYS A 164 2.77 -34.81 3.47
CA LYS A 164 3.93 -35.08 2.63
C LYS A 164 4.76 -36.24 3.17
N GLU A 165 5.08 -36.23 4.46
CA GLU A 165 5.82 -37.30 5.12
C GLU A 165 5.10 -38.66 5.04
N TRP A 166 3.76 -38.65 5.18
CA TRP A 166 2.95 -39.85 5.01
C TRP A 166 2.98 -40.39 3.58
N ILE A 167 2.83 -39.52 2.57
CA ILE A 167 2.91 -39.90 1.15
C ILE A 167 4.31 -40.46 0.82
N ASP A 168 5.36 -39.80 1.30
CA ASP A 168 6.75 -40.22 1.06
C ASP A 168 7.06 -41.56 1.75
N ARG A 169 6.44 -41.83 2.90
CA ARG A 169 6.47 -43.17 3.51
C ARG A 169 5.74 -44.20 2.65
N LEU A 170 4.51 -43.91 2.21
CA LEU A 170 3.74 -44.85 1.36
C LEU A 170 4.48 -45.20 0.06
N LYS A 171 5.14 -44.21 -0.57
CA LYS A 171 5.95 -44.46 -1.78
C LYS A 171 7.15 -45.37 -1.53
N ARG A 172 7.77 -45.29 -0.35
CA ARG A 172 8.90 -46.15 0.04
C ARG A 172 8.45 -47.56 0.41
N ASP A 173 7.33 -47.67 1.12
CA ASP A 173 6.78 -48.94 1.59
C ASP A 173 6.04 -49.71 0.47
N ALA A 174 5.67 -49.04 -0.63
CA ALA A 174 5.10 -49.67 -1.82
C ALA A 174 6.21 -50.15 -2.78
N TYR A 175 6.27 -51.45 -3.06
CA TYR A 175 7.11 -52.00 -4.13
C TYR A 175 6.59 -51.53 -5.50
N ILE A 176 7.29 -50.59 -6.15
CA ILE A 176 6.94 -50.08 -7.48
C ILE A 176 7.70 -50.91 -8.52
N GLU A 177 7.05 -51.94 -9.06
CA GLU A 177 7.55 -52.67 -10.23
C GLU A 177 7.17 -51.90 -11.49
N LYS A 178 8.16 -51.25 -12.12
CA LYS A 178 7.97 -50.50 -13.37
C LYS A 178 8.04 -51.50 -14.53
N PHE A 179 6.90 -51.96 -15.02
CA PHE A 179 6.85 -52.72 -16.28
C PHE A 179 7.16 -51.74 -17.42
N LEU A 180 8.33 -51.92 -18.06
CA LEU A 180 8.74 -51.27 -19.32
C LEU A 180 8.28 -52.11 -20.51
#